data_AF-A0A6Y3HPC5-F1
#
_entry.id   AF-A0A6Y3HPC5-F1
#
_cell.length_a   1.000
_cell.length_b   1.000
_cell.length_c   1.000
_cell.angle_alpha   90.00
_cell.angle_beta   90.00
_cell.angle_gamma   90.00
#
_symmetry.space_group_name_H-M   'P 1'
#
loop_
_entity.id
_entity.type
_entity.pdbx_description
1 polymer ?
#
loop_
_entity_poly.entity_id
_entity_poly.type
_entity_poly.pdbx_seq_one_letter_code
_entity_poly.pdbx_strand_id
1 'polypeptide(L)'
;MQGLTMDDISLSIARNMFHLQVYESDGVRFEDLFSKIMYYKSPDFQQVKPYGNIGDRKNDGFIKGQGVYYQVYAPEDASNNVLAAVNKIKDDFEGLRDYWHDICPIKKYYFVLNDKYKGSLPQLHKELIVLQSDFNLIDTGVIVAKDLERELFNLPDDMIRSVVGHLPDIDHEEYMFVS
;
A
#
# COMPACT_ATOMS: atom_id res chain seq x y z
N MET A 1 29.66 -14.01 -4.12
CA MET A 1 28.67 -14.40 -3.09
C MET A 1 27.35 -14.53 -3.80
N GLN A 2 26.88 -15.75 -4.05
CA GLN A 2 25.47 -15.96 -4.37
C GLN A 2 24.71 -15.61 -3.09
N GLY A 3 23.92 -14.55 -3.11
CA GLY A 3 22.97 -14.30 -2.04
C GLY A 3 22.07 -15.53 -1.95
N LEU A 4 22.04 -16.18 -0.79
CA LEU A 4 21.13 -17.29 -0.55
C LEU A 4 19.71 -16.76 -0.76
N THR A 5 19.07 -17.26 -1.81
CA THR A 5 17.65 -17.01 -2.02
C THR A 5 16.86 -17.62 -0.87
N MET A 6 15.86 -16.92 -0.34
CA MET A 6 14.97 -17.45 0.69
C MET A 6 14.38 -18.78 0.24
N ASP A 7 14.46 -19.78 1.11
CA ASP A 7 13.80 -21.06 0.91
C ASP A 7 12.28 -20.94 1.11
N ASP A 8 11.55 -22.00 0.75
CA ASP A 8 10.08 -22.02 0.80
C ASP A 8 9.51 -21.81 2.21
N ILE A 9 10.20 -22.31 3.26
CA ILE A 9 9.78 -22.13 4.66
C ILE A 9 9.97 -20.68 5.05
N SER A 10 11.15 -20.10 4.77
CA SER A 10 11.42 -18.68 4.98
C SER A 10 10.39 -17.78 4.29
N LEU A 11 10.03 -18.07 3.04
CA LEU A 11 9.00 -17.34 2.29
C LEU A 11 7.62 -17.47 2.92
N SER A 12 7.24 -18.65 3.40
CA SER A 12 5.97 -18.86 4.09
C SER A 12 5.88 -18.06 5.39
N ILE A 13 6.95 -18.06 6.19
CA ILE A 13 7.02 -17.28 7.43
C ILE A 13 6.92 -15.79 7.14
N ALA A 14 7.70 -15.31 6.16
CA ALA A 14 7.66 -13.91 5.73
C ALA A 14 6.25 -13.48 5.31
N ARG A 15 5.52 -14.32 4.56
CA ARG A 15 4.13 -14.04 4.16
C ARG A 15 3.21 -13.91 5.37
N ASN A 16 3.30 -14.84 6.33
CA ASN A 16 2.48 -14.77 7.55
C ASN A 16 2.81 -13.52 8.38
N MET A 17 4.08 -13.14 8.49
CA MET A 17 4.48 -11.91 9.16
C MET A 17 3.93 -10.67 8.45
N PHE A 18 3.96 -10.64 7.12
CA PHE A 18 3.34 -9.56 6.34
C PHE A 18 1.82 -9.50 6.56
N HIS A 19 1.14 -10.65 6.59
CA HIS A 19 -0.30 -10.71 6.90
C HIS A 19 -0.59 -10.07 8.25
N LEU A 20 0.16 -10.43 9.29
CA LEU A 20 0.04 -9.83 10.63
C LEU A 20 0.26 -8.30 10.60
N GLN A 21 1.31 -7.83 9.91
CA GLN A 21 1.56 -6.40 9.76
C GLN A 21 0.38 -5.67 9.10
N VAL A 22 -0.24 -6.23 8.07
CA VAL A 22 -1.44 -5.67 7.43
C VAL A 22 -2.62 -5.66 8.40
N TYR A 23 -2.87 -6.75 9.12
CA TYR A 23 -3.97 -6.86 10.08
C TYR A 23 -3.85 -5.86 11.23
N GLU A 24 -2.64 -5.59 11.71
CA GLU A 24 -2.38 -4.72 12.87
C GLU A 24 -2.13 -3.24 12.53
N SER A 25 -2.01 -2.90 11.24
CA SER A 25 -1.72 -1.53 10.82
C SER A 25 -2.97 -0.79 10.36
N ASP A 26 -3.19 0.39 10.93
CA ASP A 26 -4.27 1.33 10.56
C ASP A 26 -3.70 2.74 10.43
N GLY A 27 -4.41 3.60 9.70
CA GLY A 27 -4.00 4.98 9.41
C GLY A 27 -2.54 5.07 8.95
N VAL A 28 -1.76 5.89 9.65
CA VAL A 28 -0.34 6.19 9.33
C VAL A 28 0.53 4.92 9.33
N ARG A 29 0.25 3.92 10.18
CA ARG A 29 1.06 2.68 10.21
C ARG A 29 0.97 1.91 8.90
N PHE A 30 -0.21 1.90 8.27
CA PHE A 30 -0.40 1.24 6.98
C PHE A 30 0.15 2.08 5.83
N GLU A 31 0.03 3.41 5.91
CA GLU A 31 0.66 4.34 4.95
C GLU A 31 2.19 4.18 4.93
N ASP A 32 2.82 4.04 6.09
CA ASP A 32 4.26 3.79 6.20
C ASP A 32 4.65 2.42 5.62
N LEU A 33 3.84 1.38 5.88
CA LEU A 33 4.03 0.05 5.29
C LEU A 33 3.94 0.08 3.76
N PHE A 34 2.89 0.72 3.23
CA PHE A 34 2.71 0.93 1.79
C PHE A 34 3.93 1.66 1.19
N SER A 35 4.32 2.78 1.79
CA SER A 35 5.40 3.61 1.28
C SER A 35 6.73 2.87 1.28
N LYS A 36 7.01 2.08 2.33
CA LYS A 36 8.21 1.23 2.40
C LYS A 36 8.28 0.22 1.26
N ILE A 37 7.17 -0.43 0.90
CA ILE A 37 7.11 -1.34 -0.25
C ILE A 37 7.32 -0.57 -1.55
N MET A 38 6.68 0.59 -1.69
CA MET A 38 6.75 1.40 -2.91
C MET A 38 8.15 1.96 -3.18
N TYR A 39 8.90 2.34 -2.14
CA TYR A 39 10.31 2.75 -2.28
C TYR A 39 11.19 1.66 -2.88
N TYR A 40 10.93 0.39 -2.57
CA TYR A 40 11.65 -0.74 -3.17
C TYR A 40 11.14 -1.08 -4.57
N LYS A 41 9.82 -1.02 -4.78
CA LYS A 41 9.18 -1.33 -6.06
C LYS A 41 9.51 -0.30 -7.15
N SER A 42 9.56 0.98 -6.78
CA SER A 42 9.70 2.07 -7.75
C SER A 42 10.67 3.15 -7.23
N PRO A 43 11.88 3.25 -7.81
CA PRO A 43 12.87 4.26 -7.40
C PRO A 43 12.38 5.71 -7.52
N ASP A 44 11.42 5.98 -8.41
CA ASP A 44 10.85 7.30 -8.64
C ASP A 44 9.66 7.63 -7.70
N PHE A 45 9.28 6.70 -6.82
CA PHE A 45 8.22 6.93 -5.84
C PHE A 45 8.64 7.98 -4.82
N GLN A 46 7.75 8.92 -4.56
CA GLN A 46 7.92 9.95 -3.54
C GLN A 46 6.71 9.93 -2.62
N GLN A 47 6.93 9.68 -1.33
CA GLN A 47 5.93 9.86 -0.30
C GLN A 47 5.74 11.36 -0.02
N VAL A 48 4.50 11.77 0.23
CA VAL A 48 4.17 13.13 0.65
C VAL A 48 3.65 13.07 2.08
N LYS A 49 4.36 13.73 3.00
CA LYS A 49 3.99 13.78 4.41
C LYS A 49 3.30 15.11 4.74
N PRO A 50 2.30 15.11 5.63
CA PRO A 50 1.63 16.34 6.04
C PRO A 50 2.59 17.30 6.76
N TYR A 51 2.48 18.60 6.48
CA TYR A 51 3.28 19.62 7.16
C TYR A 51 2.38 20.59 7.95
N GLY A 52 2.32 20.40 9.27
CA GLY A 52 1.51 21.24 10.17
C GLY A 52 0.04 21.33 9.71
N ASN A 53 -0.51 22.53 9.67
CA ASN A 53 -1.90 22.77 9.24
C ASN A 53 -2.11 22.71 7.72
N ILE A 54 -1.06 22.55 6.92
CA ILE A 54 -1.16 22.51 5.45
C ILE A 54 -1.66 21.13 4.97
N GLY A 55 -1.48 20.09 5.80
CA GLY A 55 -1.79 18.71 5.43
C GLY A 55 -0.85 18.18 4.34
N ASP A 56 -1.24 17.05 3.76
CA ASP A 56 -0.57 16.31 2.67
C ASP A 56 -1.07 16.74 1.27
N ARG A 57 -2.08 17.62 1.22
CA ARG A 57 -2.79 17.99 -0.01
C ARG A 57 -3.38 16.76 -0.73
N LYS A 58 -3.93 15.80 0.04
CA LYS A 58 -4.62 14.61 -0.47
C LYS A 58 -3.74 13.75 -1.38
N ASN A 59 -2.48 13.59 -0.98
CA ASN A 59 -1.48 12.85 -1.73
C ASN A 59 -0.61 12.15 -0.70
N ASP A 60 -0.69 10.82 -0.63
CA ASP A 60 0.19 10.05 0.26
C ASP A 60 1.47 9.63 -0.48
N GLY A 61 1.44 9.60 -1.81
CA GLY A 61 2.63 9.42 -2.62
C GLY A 61 2.35 9.37 -4.11
N PHE A 62 3.39 9.60 -4.90
CA PHE A 62 3.27 9.74 -6.35
C PHE A 62 4.55 9.36 -7.10
N ILE A 63 4.40 9.05 -8.38
CA ILE A 63 5.49 8.87 -9.33
C ILE A 63 5.36 9.95 -10.40
N LYS A 64 6.05 11.07 -10.17
CA LYS A 64 5.93 12.31 -10.96
C LYS A 64 6.06 12.07 -12.47
N GLY A 65 7.09 11.33 -12.89
CA GLY A 65 7.38 11.10 -14.31
C GLY A 65 6.26 10.37 -15.06
N GLN A 66 5.42 9.64 -14.32
CA GLN A 66 4.32 8.83 -14.86
C GLN A 66 2.94 9.46 -14.59
N GLY A 67 2.86 10.51 -13.77
CA GLY A 67 1.59 11.09 -13.34
C GLY A 67 0.73 10.11 -12.53
N VAL A 68 1.37 9.22 -11.77
CA VAL A 68 0.69 8.23 -10.93
C VAL A 68 0.59 8.76 -9.51
N TYR A 69 -0.60 8.75 -8.94
CA TYR A 69 -0.88 9.21 -7.59
C TYR A 69 -1.55 8.12 -6.76
N TYR A 70 -1.22 8.07 -5.48
CA TYR A 70 -1.71 7.10 -4.51
C TYR A 70 -2.33 7.83 -3.32
N GLN A 71 -3.54 7.41 -2.94
CA GLN A 71 -4.17 7.78 -1.68
C GLN A 71 -4.41 6.50 -0.88
N VAL A 72 -3.84 6.44 0.31
CA VAL A 72 -3.93 5.35 1.26
C VAL A 72 -5.12 5.56 2.19
N TYR A 73 -5.90 4.50 2.35
CA TYR A 73 -7.01 4.45 3.29
C TYR A 73 -6.96 3.14 4.09
N ALA A 74 -6.71 3.28 5.39
CA ALA A 74 -6.63 2.17 6.32
C ALA A 74 -7.53 2.43 7.54
N PRO A 75 -8.84 2.14 7.42
CA PRO A 75 -9.77 2.30 8.54
C PRO A 75 -9.54 1.22 9.61
N GLU A 76 -9.63 1.60 10.88
CA GLU A 76 -9.52 0.68 12.03
C GLU A 76 -10.61 -0.40 11.99
N ASP A 77 -11.82 -0.04 11.58
CA ASP A 77 -12.91 -0.98 11.33
C ASP A 77 -13.18 -1.10 9.82
N ALA A 78 -12.89 -2.27 9.24
CA ALA A 78 -13.18 -2.57 7.84
C ALA A 78 -14.68 -2.67 7.53
N SER A 79 -15.55 -2.77 8.56
CA SER A 79 -17.01 -2.69 8.40
C SER A 79 -17.53 -1.25 8.27
N ASN A 80 -16.62 -0.25 8.31
CA ASN A 80 -16.95 1.14 8.13
C ASN A 80 -17.77 1.40 6.86
N ASN A 81 -18.74 2.29 7.03
CA ASN A 81 -19.78 2.63 6.07
C ASN A 81 -19.23 2.77 4.64
N VAL A 82 -19.71 1.92 3.73
CA VAL A 82 -19.39 1.95 2.29
C VAL A 82 -19.50 3.35 1.71
N LEU A 83 -20.49 4.13 2.15
CA LEU A 83 -20.69 5.50 1.72
C LEU A 83 -19.56 6.42 2.16
N ALA A 84 -19.00 6.22 3.35
CA ALA A 84 -17.87 7.02 3.83
C ALA A 84 -16.61 6.76 2.99
N ALA A 85 -16.34 5.50 2.63
CA ALA A 85 -15.21 5.16 1.77
C ALA A 85 -15.37 5.71 0.34
N VAL A 86 -16.58 5.64 -0.24
CA VAL A 86 -16.89 6.22 -1.55
C VAL A 86 -16.75 7.75 -1.53
N ASN A 87 -17.30 8.42 -0.51
CA ASN A 87 -17.17 9.87 -0.37
C ASN A 87 -15.70 10.27 -0.21
N LYS A 88 -14.92 9.50 0.55
CA LYS A 88 -13.49 9.74 0.72
C LYS A 88 -12.73 9.67 -0.60
N ILE A 89 -13.06 8.71 -1.49
CA ILE A 89 -12.45 8.64 -2.83
C ILE A 89 -12.69 9.95 -3.60
N LYS A 90 -13.93 10.47 -3.58
CA LYS A 90 -14.28 11.72 -4.25
C LYS A 90 -13.55 12.92 -3.65
N ASP A 91 -13.71 13.11 -2.34
CA ASP A 91 -13.17 14.27 -1.61
C ASP A 91 -11.65 14.33 -1.72
N ASP A 92 -10.98 13.18 -1.62
CA ASP A 92 -9.53 13.10 -1.75
C ASP A 92 -9.09 13.35 -3.21
N PHE A 93 -9.77 12.78 -4.21
CA PHE A 93 -9.41 13.01 -5.62
C PHE A 93 -9.63 14.46 -6.06
N GLU A 94 -10.74 15.08 -5.65
CA GLU A 94 -11.02 16.49 -5.95
C GLU A 94 -9.96 17.40 -5.33
N GLY A 95 -9.66 17.19 -4.03
CA GLY A 95 -8.61 17.96 -3.35
C GLY A 95 -7.21 17.74 -3.93
N LEU A 96 -6.91 16.50 -4.37
CA LEU A 96 -5.68 16.18 -5.08
C LEU A 96 -5.61 16.97 -6.39
N ARG A 97 -6.68 16.94 -7.18
CA ARG A 97 -6.74 17.61 -8.48
C ARG A 97 -6.59 19.12 -8.35
N ASP A 98 -7.28 19.73 -7.40
CA ASP A 98 -7.28 21.18 -7.17
C ASP A 98 -5.88 21.74 -6.90
N TYR A 99 -5.00 20.94 -6.29
CA TYR A 99 -3.63 21.38 -5.97
C TYR A 99 -2.59 20.84 -6.98
N TRP A 100 -2.65 19.55 -7.32
CA TRP A 100 -1.55 18.87 -8.01
C TRP A 100 -1.68 18.86 -9.52
N HIS A 101 -2.89 18.93 -10.07
CA HIS A 101 -3.10 18.68 -11.51
C HIS A 101 -2.36 19.69 -12.41
N ASP A 102 -2.35 20.95 -12.01
CA ASP A 102 -1.64 22.01 -12.76
C ASP A 102 -0.13 21.98 -12.56
N ILE A 103 0.35 21.35 -11.47
CA ILE A 103 1.78 21.22 -11.13
C ILE A 103 2.39 19.98 -11.81
N CYS A 104 1.70 18.85 -11.68
CA CYS A 104 2.07 17.57 -12.25
C CYS A 104 0.77 16.82 -12.63
N PRO A 105 0.41 16.82 -13.93
CA PRO A 105 -0.85 16.27 -14.40
C PRO A 105 -1.10 14.85 -13.90
N ILE A 106 -2.26 14.67 -13.30
CA ILE A 106 -2.75 13.38 -12.82
C ILE A 106 -3.16 12.56 -14.04
N LYS A 107 -2.48 11.44 -14.26
CA LYS A 107 -2.76 10.50 -15.34
C LYS A 107 -3.35 9.20 -14.80
N LYS A 108 -2.88 8.77 -13.63
CA LYS A 108 -3.36 7.55 -12.96
C LYS A 108 -3.60 7.82 -11.49
N TYR A 109 -4.68 7.27 -10.96
CA TYR A 109 -5.05 7.45 -9.56
C TYR A 109 -5.42 6.11 -8.92
N TYR A 110 -4.72 5.74 -7.86
CA TYR A 110 -4.93 4.48 -7.16
C TYR A 110 -5.32 4.72 -5.70
N PHE A 111 -6.42 4.10 -5.30
CA PHE A 111 -6.88 4.09 -3.92
C PHE A 111 -6.37 2.83 -3.22
N VAL A 112 -5.44 2.99 -2.28
CA VAL A 112 -4.79 1.89 -1.58
C VAL A 112 -5.57 1.57 -0.31
N LEU A 113 -6.33 0.50 -0.33
CA LEU A 113 -7.21 0.10 0.76
C LEU A 113 -6.54 -0.96 1.64
N ASN A 114 -6.43 -0.69 2.95
CA ASN A 114 -6.24 -1.79 3.89
C ASN A 114 -7.57 -2.52 4.08
N ASP A 115 -7.82 -3.51 3.22
CA ASP A 115 -9.01 -4.35 3.26
C ASP A 115 -8.90 -5.47 4.30
N LYS A 116 -7.76 -5.58 5.01
CA LYS A 116 -7.48 -6.67 5.96
C LYS A 116 -7.73 -8.05 5.32
N TYR A 117 -7.38 -8.19 4.03
CA TYR A 117 -7.64 -9.38 3.20
C TYR A 117 -9.12 -9.77 3.03
N LYS A 118 -10.07 -8.87 3.35
CA LYS A 118 -11.51 -9.11 3.17
C LYS A 118 -12.01 -8.73 1.77
N GLY A 119 -11.15 -8.12 0.95
CA GLY A 119 -11.50 -7.58 -0.35
C GLY A 119 -12.15 -6.20 -0.30
N SER A 120 -12.12 -5.51 -1.44
CA SER A 120 -12.77 -4.22 -1.64
C SER A 120 -14.23 -4.36 -2.08
N LEU A 121 -15.05 -3.38 -1.75
CA LEU A 121 -16.46 -3.34 -2.14
C LEU A 121 -16.66 -2.85 -3.59
N PRO A 122 -17.65 -3.37 -4.33
CA PRO A 122 -17.89 -3.00 -5.73
C PRO A 122 -18.20 -1.51 -5.94
N GLN A 123 -18.71 -0.82 -4.91
CA GLN A 123 -19.00 0.61 -4.96
C GLN A 123 -17.72 1.46 -5.12
N LEU A 124 -16.59 1.03 -4.55
CA LEU A 124 -15.31 1.73 -4.70
C LEU A 124 -14.81 1.65 -6.15
N HIS A 125 -14.91 0.46 -6.74
CA HIS A 125 -14.56 0.24 -8.15
C HIS A 125 -15.43 1.07 -9.08
N LYS A 126 -16.75 1.08 -8.86
CA LYS A 126 -17.68 1.90 -9.63
C LYS A 126 -17.29 3.37 -9.57
N GLU A 127 -16.98 3.88 -8.38
CA GLU A 127 -16.61 5.28 -8.20
C GLU A 127 -15.33 5.64 -8.95
N LEU A 128 -14.29 4.82 -8.85
CA LEU A 128 -13.02 5.07 -9.56
C LEU A 128 -13.20 5.03 -11.09
N ILE A 129 -14.01 4.10 -11.62
CA ILE A 129 -14.35 4.04 -13.05
C ILE A 129 -15.07 5.31 -13.52
N VAL A 130 -15.97 5.86 -12.68
CA VAL A 130 -16.63 7.14 -12.95
C VAL A 130 -15.60 8.26 -12.99
N LEU A 131 -14.74 8.39 -11.98
CA LEU A 131 -13.66 9.39 -11.97
C LEU A 131 -12.73 9.27 -13.18
N GLN A 132 -12.38 8.05 -13.58
CA GLN A 132 -11.55 7.82 -14.76
C GLN A 132 -12.17 8.42 -16.01
N SER A 133 -13.48 8.23 -16.19
CA SER A 133 -14.22 8.72 -17.35
C SER A 133 -14.41 10.24 -17.27
N ASP A 134 -14.85 10.76 -16.13
CA ASP A 134 -15.17 12.18 -15.93
C ASP A 134 -13.95 13.09 -16.09
N PHE A 135 -12.76 12.59 -15.73
CA PHE A 135 -11.51 13.36 -15.76
C PHE A 135 -10.52 12.89 -16.83
N ASN A 136 -10.92 11.99 -17.73
CA ASN A 136 -10.08 11.42 -18.80
C ASN A 136 -8.74 10.87 -18.29
N LEU A 137 -8.76 10.17 -17.16
CA LEU A 137 -7.57 9.52 -16.61
C LEU A 137 -7.22 8.29 -17.46
N ILE A 138 -5.92 7.99 -17.54
CA ILE A 138 -5.42 6.81 -18.24
C ILE A 138 -5.87 5.54 -17.51
N ASP A 139 -5.81 5.54 -16.18
CA ASP A 139 -6.16 4.38 -15.36
C ASP A 139 -6.55 4.79 -13.95
N THR A 140 -7.47 4.04 -13.34
CA THR A 140 -7.80 4.14 -11.92
C THR A 140 -8.02 2.76 -11.33
N GLY A 141 -7.83 2.61 -10.02
CA GLY A 141 -8.10 1.31 -9.40
C GLY A 141 -7.95 1.28 -7.89
N VAL A 142 -8.50 0.22 -7.30
CA VAL A 142 -8.28 -0.09 -5.89
C VAL A 142 -7.08 -1.04 -5.81
N ILE A 143 -6.11 -0.72 -4.95
CA ILE A 143 -5.02 -1.61 -4.57
C ILE A 143 -5.37 -2.17 -3.20
N VAL A 144 -5.47 -3.48 -3.05
CA VAL A 144 -5.78 -4.15 -1.77
C VAL A 144 -4.54 -4.82 -1.17
N ALA A 145 -4.64 -5.36 0.05
CA ALA A 145 -3.53 -6.02 0.73
C ALA A 145 -2.92 -7.16 -0.10
N LYS A 146 -3.73 -7.91 -0.85
CA LYS A 146 -3.24 -8.98 -1.74
C LYS A 146 -2.40 -8.46 -2.91
N ASP A 147 -2.68 -7.25 -3.39
CA ASP A 147 -1.84 -6.62 -4.39
C ASP A 147 -0.51 -6.21 -3.78
N LEU A 148 -0.51 -5.60 -2.60
CA LEU A 148 0.71 -5.23 -1.87
C LEU A 148 1.56 -6.46 -1.52
N GLU A 149 0.93 -7.57 -1.14
CA GLU A 149 1.62 -8.85 -0.93
C GLU A 149 2.33 -9.30 -2.22
N ARG A 150 1.61 -9.30 -3.35
CA ARG A 150 2.22 -9.66 -4.64
C ARG A 150 3.38 -8.75 -4.99
N GLU A 151 3.25 -7.45 -4.77
CA GLU A 151 4.33 -6.50 -5.03
C GLU A 151 5.55 -6.76 -4.14
N LEU A 152 5.34 -6.97 -2.84
CA LEU A 152 6.41 -7.26 -1.89
C LEU A 152 7.16 -8.54 -2.25
N PHE A 153 6.45 -9.65 -2.48
CA PHE A 153 7.07 -10.96 -2.73
C PHE A 153 7.60 -11.13 -4.16
N ASN A 154 7.51 -10.09 -5.00
CA ASN A 154 8.23 -9.99 -6.27
C ASN A 154 9.58 -9.26 -6.12
N LEU A 155 9.89 -8.69 -4.94
CA LEU A 155 11.16 -8.02 -4.67
C LEU A 155 12.27 -9.03 -4.32
N PRO A 156 13.54 -8.62 -4.42
CA PRO A 156 14.67 -9.36 -3.85
C PRO A 156 14.52 -9.62 -2.34
N ASP A 157 15.09 -10.74 -1.87
CA ASP A 157 14.90 -11.22 -0.50
C ASP A 157 15.39 -10.26 0.59
N ASP A 158 16.44 -9.49 0.32
CA ASP A 158 16.94 -8.46 1.24
C ASP A 158 15.91 -7.34 1.44
N MET A 159 15.18 -6.97 0.38
CA MET A 159 14.10 -5.99 0.44
C MET A 159 12.87 -6.57 1.12
N ILE A 160 12.53 -7.84 0.86
CA ILE A 160 11.45 -8.54 1.57
C ILE A 160 11.73 -8.53 3.07
N ARG A 161 12.93 -8.96 3.49
CA ARG A 161 13.38 -8.96 4.90
C ARG A 161 13.41 -7.57 5.50
N SER A 162 13.78 -6.55 4.74
CA SER A 162 13.69 -5.17 5.22
C SER A 162 12.26 -4.80 5.60
N VAL A 163 11.25 -5.19 4.80
CA VAL A 163 9.84 -4.90 5.06
C VAL A 163 9.27 -5.75 6.20
N VAL A 164 9.36 -7.08 6.10
CA VAL A 164 8.71 -8.01 7.06
C VAL A 164 9.45 -8.11 8.39
N GLY A 165 10.74 -7.75 8.43
CA GLY A 165 11.61 -7.86 9.59
C GLY A 165 12.47 -9.13 9.58
N HIS A 166 13.16 -9.37 10.70
CA HIS A 166 14.00 -10.55 10.84
C HIS A 166 13.14 -11.82 10.91
N LEU A 167 13.43 -12.78 10.03
CA LEU A 167 12.77 -14.08 10.07
C LEU A 167 13.36 -14.89 11.23
N PRO A 168 12.52 -15.57 12.04
CA PRO A 168 13.03 -16.51 13.03
C PRO A 168 13.88 -17.57 12.35
N ASP A 169 15.04 -17.83 12.94
CA ASP A 169 15.85 -18.98 12.54
C ASP A 169 15.15 -20.25 13.02
N ILE A 170 14.87 -21.16 12.09
CA ILE A 170 14.32 -22.48 12.42
C ILE A 170 15.44 -23.48 12.16
N ASP A 171 16.48 -23.39 12.99
CA ASP A 171 17.43 -24.49 13.11
C ASP A 171 16.66 -25.70 13.66
N HIS A 172 16.64 -26.77 12.86
CA HIS A 172 15.97 -28.03 13.19
C HIS A 172 16.73 -28.87 14.24
N GLU A 173 17.74 -28.31 14.91
CA GLU A 173 18.54 -29.03 15.91
C GLU A 173 18.51 -28.34 17.29
N GLU A 174 18.05 -29.12 18.27
CA GLU A 174 18.13 -28.92 19.72
C GLU A 174 17.24 -27.85 20.38
N TYR A 175 15.94 -28.17 20.49
CA TYR A 175 15.28 -27.96 21.78
C TYR A 175 15.84 -28.97 22.79
N MET A 176 17.07 -28.73 23.27
CA MET A 176 17.54 -29.33 24.50
C MET A 176 16.70 -28.73 25.63
N PHE A 177 15.67 -29.46 26.06
CA PHE A 177 15.08 -29.26 27.37
C PHE A 177 16.19 -29.45 28.40
N VAL A 178 16.80 -28.35 28.83
CA VAL A 178 17.60 -28.36 30.05
C VAL A 178 16.58 -28.39 31.19
N SER A 179 16.38 -29.62 31.68
CA SER A 179 15.68 -30.08 32.89
C SER A 179 14.95 -29.05 33.74
#